data_AF-A0A511WNT2-F1
#
_entry.id   AF-A0A511WNT2-F1
#
_cell.length_a   1.000
_cell.length_b   1.000
_cell.length_c   1.000
_cell.angle_alpha   90.00
_cell.angle_beta   90.00
_cell.angle_gamma   90.00
#
_symmetry.space_group_name_H-M   'P 1'
#
loop_
_entity.id
_entity.type
_entity.pdbx_description
1 polymer ?
#
loop_
_entity_poly.entity_id
_entity_poly.type
_entity_poly.pdbx_seq_one_letter_code
_entity_poly.pdbx_strand_id
1 'polypeptide(L)'
;MELIFVRHGEGEHTKKPDGLHILHPALTKGGENQAKELQETWPLTSDDLLIVSPTVRTLQTADIWSEDIPCRRVVSPAVGPRMFPQKKKWRTLPCDRTLGEKQVSAEFPDFHLIGERWEAGINEIPEENFGDVASELIHWCKQQAKDRVFVVTHDGTMTAYRQWIEGRILTREDFPKETGWIRLRV
;
A
#
# COMPACT_ATOMS: atom_id res chain seq x y z
N MET A 1 -6.86 -16.45 -7.09
CA MET A 1 -6.56 -15.03 -7.32
C MET A 1 -5.10 -14.80 -6.96
N GLU A 2 -4.42 -13.90 -7.66
CA GLU A 2 -3.08 -13.43 -7.30
C GLU A 2 -3.17 -12.05 -6.63
N LEU A 3 -2.47 -11.89 -5.51
CA LEU A 3 -2.21 -10.60 -4.88
C LEU A 3 -0.77 -10.20 -5.18
N ILE A 4 -0.58 -9.09 -5.86
CA ILE A 4 0.73 -8.53 -6.17
C ILE A 4 0.89 -7.25 -5.37
N PHE A 5 1.64 -7.32 -4.28
CA PHE A 5 1.95 -6.12 -3.52
C PHE A 5 3.14 -5.41 -4.15
N VAL A 6 3.09 -4.09 -4.21
CA VAL A 6 4.14 -3.22 -4.74
C VAL A 6 4.40 -2.13 -3.71
N ARG A 7 5.68 -1.94 -3.34
CA ARG A 7 6.07 -0.82 -2.48
C ARG A 7 5.98 0.48 -3.27
N HIS A 8 5.52 1.57 -2.65
CA HIS A 8 5.55 2.89 -3.28
C HIS A 8 6.94 3.27 -3.81
N GLY A 9 6.98 4.18 -4.79
CA GLY A 9 8.24 4.76 -5.27
C GLY A 9 8.96 5.60 -4.21
N GLU A 10 10.20 6.00 -4.49
CA GLU A 10 11.02 6.81 -3.59
C GLU A 10 10.25 8.06 -3.12
N GLY A 11 10.07 8.18 -1.81
CA GLY A 11 9.40 9.32 -1.18
C GLY A 11 10.38 10.33 -0.61
N GLU A 12 9.96 11.57 -0.43
CA GLU A 12 10.82 12.63 0.12
C GLU A 12 11.40 12.28 1.50
N HIS A 13 10.67 11.48 2.27
CA HIS A 13 11.08 11.05 3.61
C HIS A 13 12.30 10.13 3.63
N THR A 14 12.68 9.48 2.52
CA THR A 14 13.84 8.59 2.46
C THR A 14 15.13 9.32 2.07
N LYS A 15 15.07 10.60 1.67
CA LYS A 15 16.23 11.38 1.17
C LYS A 15 17.13 11.94 2.26
N LYS A 16 16.63 12.11 3.48
CA LYS A 16 17.32 12.83 4.55
C LYS A 16 17.12 12.13 5.90
N PRO A 17 18.08 12.21 6.84
CA PRO A 17 17.97 11.58 8.15
C PRO A 17 16.68 11.90 8.92
N ASP A 18 16.22 13.16 8.85
CA ASP A 18 14.99 13.62 9.54
C ASP A 18 13.72 13.51 8.68
N GLY A 19 13.82 12.89 7.49
CA GLY A 19 12.72 12.85 6.52
C GLY A 19 11.47 12.15 7.04
N LEU A 20 11.59 11.26 8.02
CA LEU A 20 10.47 10.54 8.64
C LEU A 20 9.47 11.46 9.36
N HIS A 21 9.86 12.70 9.68
CA HIS A 21 9.00 13.70 10.31
C HIS A 21 8.22 14.57 9.30
N ILE A 22 8.45 14.40 8.00
CA ILE A 22 7.66 15.06 6.95
C ILE A 22 6.25 14.46 6.99
N LEU A 23 5.23 15.30 7.13
CA LEU A 23 3.83 14.89 7.05
C LEU A 23 3.45 14.68 5.58
N HIS A 24 2.80 13.54 5.28
CA HIS A 24 2.34 13.17 3.94
C HIS A 24 3.40 13.39 2.83
N PRO A 25 4.61 12.80 2.97
CA PRO A 25 5.68 13.02 2.02
C PRO A 25 5.26 12.56 0.63
N ALA A 26 5.55 13.39 -0.37
CA ALA A 26 5.29 13.09 -1.77
C ALA A 26 6.35 12.12 -2.33
N LEU A 27 6.12 11.66 -3.56
CA LEU A 27 7.17 11.06 -4.38
C LEU A 27 8.23 12.09 -4.73
N THR A 28 9.47 11.65 -4.81
CA THR A 28 10.55 12.41 -5.43
C THR A 28 10.47 12.26 -6.94
N LYS A 29 11.31 13.00 -7.69
CA LYS A 29 11.44 12.76 -9.13
C LYS A 29 11.91 11.34 -9.47
N GLY A 30 12.72 10.75 -8.59
CA GLY A 30 13.12 9.35 -8.70
C GLY A 30 11.92 8.41 -8.51
N GLY A 31 11.09 8.68 -7.49
CA GLY A 31 9.86 7.92 -7.24
C GLY A 31 8.84 8.00 -8.36
N GLU A 32 8.67 9.17 -8.98
CA GLU A 32 7.83 9.32 -10.17
C GLU A 32 8.33 8.46 -11.34
N ASN A 33 9.64 8.47 -11.61
CA ASN A 33 10.21 7.65 -12.68
C ASN A 33 10.05 6.15 -12.39
N GLN A 34 10.29 5.72 -11.16
CA GLN A 34 10.04 4.35 -10.72
C GLN A 34 8.57 3.94 -10.92
N ALA A 35 7.63 4.83 -10.64
CA ALA A 35 6.21 4.57 -10.86
C ALA A 35 5.86 4.43 -12.36
N LYS A 36 6.54 5.18 -13.24
CA LYS A 36 6.40 5.01 -14.70
C LYS A 36 6.96 3.68 -15.19
N GLU A 37 8.11 3.26 -14.68
CA GLU A 37 8.73 1.96 -15.00
C GLU A 37 7.85 0.76 -14.62
N LEU A 38 6.91 0.94 -13.68
CA LEU A 38 5.91 -0.09 -13.36
C LEU A 38 4.96 -0.36 -14.52
N GLN A 39 4.70 0.60 -15.42
CA GLN A 39 3.85 0.39 -16.60
C GLN A 39 4.45 -0.68 -17.52
N GLU A 40 5.78 -0.74 -17.61
CA GLU A 40 6.51 -1.75 -18.40
C GLU A 40 6.66 -3.07 -17.62
N THR A 41 6.99 -2.98 -16.33
CA THR A 41 7.26 -4.16 -15.48
C THR A 41 5.99 -4.94 -15.16
N TRP A 42 4.90 -4.22 -14.90
CA TRP A 42 3.59 -4.75 -14.57
C TRP A 42 2.50 -3.97 -15.33
N PRO A 43 2.31 -4.26 -16.62
CA PRO A 43 1.25 -3.65 -17.39
C PRO A 43 -0.11 -3.97 -16.75
N LEU A 44 -0.83 -2.92 -16.37
CA LEU A 44 -2.20 -3.01 -15.88
C LEU A 44 -3.17 -3.10 -17.06
N THR A 45 -4.31 -3.74 -16.81
CA THR A 45 -5.39 -3.91 -17.76
C THR A 45 -6.73 -3.61 -17.09
N SER A 46 -7.82 -3.51 -17.86
CA SER A 46 -9.18 -3.38 -17.31
C SER A 46 -9.63 -4.58 -16.46
N ASP A 47 -8.96 -5.72 -16.62
CA ASP A 47 -9.24 -6.94 -15.87
C ASP A 47 -8.52 -6.98 -14.53
N ASP A 48 -7.66 -6.01 -14.24
CA ASP A 48 -6.97 -5.87 -12.97
C ASP A 48 -7.77 -5.01 -11.97
N LEU A 49 -7.48 -5.20 -10.68
CA LEU A 49 -7.91 -4.34 -9.59
C LEU A 49 -6.69 -3.73 -8.90
N LEU A 50 -6.68 -2.42 -8.73
CA LEU A 50 -5.62 -1.68 -8.04
C LEU A 50 -6.12 -1.16 -6.70
N ILE A 51 -5.57 -1.70 -5.60
CA ILE A 51 -5.85 -1.29 -4.22
C ILE A 51 -4.69 -0.46 -3.71
N VAL A 52 -4.97 0.67 -3.09
CA VAL A 52 -3.94 1.65 -2.74
C VAL A 52 -4.07 2.07 -1.28
N SER A 53 -2.92 2.17 -0.62
CA SER A 53 -2.81 2.79 0.70
C SER A 53 -3.24 4.26 0.65
N PRO A 54 -3.93 4.78 1.68
CA PRO A 54 -4.29 6.19 1.76
C PRO A 54 -3.11 7.08 2.19
N THR A 55 -1.96 7.00 1.51
CA THR A 55 -0.84 7.95 1.69
C THR A 55 -0.52 8.64 0.37
N VAL A 56 -0.07 9.90 0.40
CA VAL A 56 0.22 10.68 -0.82
C VAL A 56 1.15 9.91 -1.77
N ARG A 57 2.29 9.41 -1.28
CA ARG A 57 3.26 8.66 -2.10
C ARG A 57 2.70 7.38 -2.74
N THR A 58 1.81 6.65 -2.05
CA THR A 58 1.19 5.44 -2.61
C THR A 58 0.12 5.79 -3.64
N LEU A 59 -0.66 6.85 -3.39
CA LEU A 59 -1.66 7.37 -4.32
C LEU A 59 -0.98 7.90 -5.59
N GLN A 60 0.07 8.70 -5.47
CA GLN A 60 0.86 9.17 -6.61
C GLN A 60 1.53 8.03 -7.39
N THR A 61 2.07 7.01 -6.70
CA THR A 61 2.64 5.83 -7.37
C THR A 61 1.57 5.13 -8.21
N ALA A 62 0.39 4.92 -7.62
CA ALA A 62 -0.71 4.25 -8.29
C ALA A 62 -1.29 5.06 -9.45
N ASP A 63 -1.44 6.38 -9.27
CA ASP A 63 -1.99 7.28 -10.27
C ASP A 63 -1.11 7.34 -11.51
N ILE A 64 0.21 7.52 -11.33
CA ILE A 64 1.19 7.48 -12.42
C ILE A 64 1.23 6.10 -13.09
N TRP A 65 1.24 5.02 -12.31
CA TRP A 65 1.31 3.66 -12.88
C TRP A 65 0.04 3.27 -13.66
N SER A 66 -1.12 3.79 -13.27
CA SER A 66 -2.40 3.50 -13.92
C SER A 66 -2.85 4.58 -14.91
N GLU A 67 -1.99 5.55 -15.23
CA GLU A 67 -2.26 6.61 -16.19
C GLU A 67 -2.73 6.03 -17.52
N ASP A 68 -3.85 6.54 -18.04
CA ASP A 68 -4.53 6.09 -19.27
C ASP A 68 -4.99 4.61 -19.31
N ILE A 69 -4.97 3.90 -18.17
CA ILE A 69 -5.43 2.51 -18.09
C ILE A 69 -6.79 2.45 -17.37
N PRO A 70 -7.85 1.92 -18.01
CA PRO A 70 -9.19 1.83 -17.41
C PRO A 70 -9.31 0.67 -16.40
N CYS A 71 -8.33 0.52 -15.51
CA CYS A 71 -8.38 -0.42 -14.41
C CYS A 71 -9.20 0.14 -13.25
N ARG A 72 -9.83 -0.73 -12.45
CA ARG A 72 -10.56 -0.28 -11.28
C ARG A 72 -9.59 0.10 -10.16
N ARG A 73 -9.70 1.32 -9.67
CA ARG A 73 -8.81 1.90 -8.65
C ARG A 73 -9.58 2.13 -7.35
N VAL A 74 -9.08 1.56 -6.25
CA VAL A 74 -9.69 1.67 -4.93
C VAL A 74 -8.67 2.03 -3.86
N VAL A 75 -9.09 2.77 -2.84
CA VAL A 75 -8.24 3.11 -1.69
C VAL A 75 -8.81 2.45 -0.45
N SER A 76 -7.93 1.80 0.33
CA SER A 76 -8.33 1.11 1.55
C SER A 76 -7.32 1.32 2.69
N PRO A 77 -7.76 1.73 3.89
CA PRO A 77 -6.90 1.78 5.07
C PRO A 77 -6.31 0.42 5.46
N ALA A 78 -6.93 -0.69 5.03
CA ALA A 78 -6.44 -2.07 5.27
C ALA A 78 -5.08 -2.36 4.63
N VAL A 79 -4.62 -1.51 3.71
CA VAL A 79 -3.27 -1.57 3.11
C VAL A 79 -2.44 -0.34 3.43
N GLY A 80 -2.82 0.45 4.44
CA GLY A 80 -2.06 1.59 4.94
C GLY A 80 -0.70 1.21 5.54
N PRO A 81 0.10 2.17 6.02
CA PRO A 81 1.38 1.89 6.68
C PRO A 81 1.22 0.95 7.87
N ARG A 82 2.18 0.03 8.02
CA ARG A 82 2.27 -0.87 9.17
C ARG A 82 3.72 -1.02 9.63
N MET A 83 3.96 -0.80 10.91
CA MET A 83 5.22 -1.12 11.56
C MET A 83 5.46 -2.63 11.56
N PHE A 84 6.65 -3.04 11.13
CA PHE A 84 7.06 -4.43 11.12
C PHE A 84 8.49 -4.63 11.65
N PRO A 85 8.74 -5.61 12.55
CA PRO A 85 7.72 -6.34 13.33
C PRO A 85 6.98 -5.38 14.27
N GLN A 86 5.73 -5.69 14.62
CA GLN A 86 4.94 -4.78 15.44
C GLN A 86 5.37 -4.81 16.91
N LYS A 87 5.56 -3.62 17.51
CA LYS A 87 5.90 -3.43 18.93
C LYS A 87 4.96 -2.44 19.60
N LYS A 88 4.34 -2.84 20.72
CA LYS A 88 3.34 -2.05 21.47
C LYS A 88 3.77 -0.63 21.87
N LYS A 89 5.08 -0.38 22.00
CA LYS A 89 5.62 0.94 22.42
C LYS A 89 5.86 1.89 21.26
N TRP A 90 5.84 1.41 20.02
CA TRP A 90 6.09 2.24 18.87
C TRP A 90 4.85 3.07 18.52
N ARG A 91 5.09 4.20 17.88
CA ARG A 91 4.07 5.18 17.51
C ARG A 91 4.21 5.48 16.03
N THR A 92 3.08 5.80 15.41
CA THR A 92 3.01 6.25 14.02
C THR A 92 3.88 7.49 13.84
N LEU A 93 4.85 7.40 12.94
CA LEU A 93 5.66 8.54 12.52
C LEU A 93 4.84 9.47 11.62
N PRO A 94 5.15 10.78 11.56
CA PRO A 94 4.41 11.72 10.71
C PRO A 94 4.32 11.29 9.23
N CYS A 95 5.38 10.67 8.70
CA CYS A 95 5.38 10.18 7.32
C CYS A 95 4.34 9.08 7.05
N ASP A 96 3.94 8.33 8.08
CA ASP A 96 3.00 7.22 7.98
C ASP A 96 1.57 7.60 8.35
N ARG A 97 1.30 8.89 8.55
CA ARG A 97 -0.08 9.36 8.68
C ARG A 97 -0.78 9.27 7.33
N THR A 98 -1.93 8.62 7.35
CA THR A 98 -2.81 8.46 6.19
C THR A 98 -3.63 9.74 5.97
N LEU A 99 -4.00 9.98 4.72
CA LEU A 99 -5.04 10.96 4.39
C LEU A 99 -6.39 10.45 4.87
N GLY A 100 -7.24 11.37 5.34
CA GLY A 100 -8.64 11.05 5.63
C GLY A 100 -9.47 10.92 4.35
N GLU A 101 -10.65 10.28 4.44
CA GLU A 101 -11.56 10.05 3.31
C GLU A 101 -11.80 11.31 2.48
N LYS A 102 -12.13 12.42 3.16
CA LYS A 102 -12.44 13.70 2.50
C LYS A 102 -11.27 14.25 1.69
N GLN A 103 -10.04 14.07 2.17
CA GLN A 103 -8.84 14.53 1.45
C GLN A 103 -8.59 13.65 0.23
N VAL A 104 -8.71 12.32 0.38
CA VAL A 104 -8.54 11.40 -0.76
C VAL A 104 -9.60 11.69 -1.84
N SER A 105 -10.87 11.87 -1.48
CA SER A 105 -11.91 12.21 -2.46
C SER A 105 -11.67 13.55 -3.17
N ALA A 106 -11.06 14.52 -2.49
CA ALA A 106 -10.80 15.84 -3.06
C ALA A 106 -9.58 15.85 -3.98
N GLU A 107 -8.51 15.16 -3.59
CA GLU A 107 -7.21 15.19 -4.29
C GLU A 107 -7.07 14.07 -5.32
N PHE A 108 -7.78 12.95 -5.14
CA PHE A 108 -7.71 11.76 -5.99
C PHE A 108 -9.13 11.24 -6.34
N PRO A 109 -9.95 12.04 -7.06
CA PRO A 109 -11.38 11.79 -7.24
C PRO A 109 -11.72 10.51 -8.02
N ASP A 110 -10.77 9.99 -8.80
CA ASP A 110 -10.99 8.78 -9.60
C ASP A 110 -10.87 7.48 -8.78
N PHE A 111 -10.41 7.57 -7.53
CA PHE A 111 -10.28 6.43 -6.65
C PHE A 111 -11.55 6.19 -5.85
N HIS A 112 -12.03 4.96 -5.85
CA HIS A 112 -13.17 4.57 -5.03
C HIS A 112 -12.70 4.22 -3.61
N LEU A 113 -13.32 4.83 -2.60
CA LEU A 113 -12.99 4.57 -1.20
C LEU A 113 -13.71 3.31 -0.70
N ILE A 114 -12.98 2.43 -0.01
CA ILE A 114 -13.55 1.22 0.62
C ILE A 114 -12.98 0.97 2.01
N GLY A 115 -13.67 0.13 2.77
CA GLY A 115 -13.22 -0.33 4.08
C GLY A 115 -13.40 0.71 5.18
N GLU A 116 -12.95 0.34 6.37
CA GLU A 116 -13.08 1.13 7.59
C GLU A 116 -11.70 1.60 8.09
N ARG A 117 -11.67 2.25 9.26
CA ARG A 117 -10.43 2.67 9.96
C ARG A 117 -9.63 3.76 9.25
N TRP A 118 -10.29 4.67 8.55
CA TRP A 118 -9.65 5.81 7.89
C TRP A 118 -8.86 6.72 8.85
N GLU A 119 -9.36 6.89 10.08
CA GLU A 119 -8.68 7.71 11.10
C GLU A 119 -7.56 6.97 11.83
N ALA A 120 -7.75 5.68 12.14
CA ALA A 120 -6.82 4.90 12.97
C ALA A 120 -5.76 4.13 12.16
N GLY A 121 -6.07 3.82 10.90
CA GLY A 121 -5.26 2.98 10.03
C GLY A 121 -4.98 1.59 10.61
N ILE A 122 -3.95 0.94 10.08
CA ILE A 122 -3.48 -0.39 10.52
C ILE A 122 -2.10 -0.35 11.18
N ASN A 123 -1.54 0.85 11.37
CA ASN A 123 -0.14 1.01 11.73
C ASN A 123 0.19 0.51 13.13
N GLU A 124 -0.70 0.80 14.07
CA GLU A 124 -0.54 0.46 15.48
C GLU A 124 -1.37 -0.76 15.92
N ILE A 125 -2.15 -1.36 14.99
CA ILE A 125 -2.97 -2.53 15.30
C ILE A 125 -2.08 -3.66 15.84
N PRO A 126 -2.41 -4.26 17.01
CA PRO A 126 -1.67 -5.38 17.56
C PRO A 126 -1.53 -6.53 16.56
N GLU A 127 -0.43 -7.29 16.64
CA GLU A 127 -0.16 -8.39 15.70
C GLU A 127 -1.27 -9.44 15.71
N GLU A 128 -1.80 -9.73 16.91
CA GLU A 128 -2.92 -10.65 17.12
C GLU A 128 -4.21 -10.24 16.39
N ASN A 129 -4.39 -8.95 16.10
CA ASN A 129 -5.59 -8.42 15.46
C ASN A 129 -5.40 -8.16 13.95
N PHE A 130 -4.18 -8.30 13.43
CA PHE A 130 -3.91 -8.04 12.01
C PHE A 130 -4.52 -9.11 11.10
N GLY A 131 -4.65 -10.35 11.59
CA GLY A 131 -5.23 -11.45 10.84
C GLY A 131 -6.67 -11.18 10.39
N ASP A 132 -7.47 -10.51 11.22
CA ASP A 132 -8.85 -10.13 10.87
C ASP A 132 -8.87 -9.13 9.72
N VAL A 133 -8.03 -8.09 9.80
CA VAL A 133 -7.87 -7.08 8.73
C VAL A 133 -7.46 -7.74 7.41
N ALA A 134 -6.46 -8.62 7.47
CA ALA A 134 -5.96 -9.30 6.28
C ALA A 134 -7.03 -10.22 5.67
N SER A 135 -7.72 -10.99 6.51
CA SER A 135 -8.80 -11.88 6.09
C SER A 135 -9.96 -11.13 5.45
N GLU A 136 -10.41 -10.03 6.06
CA GLU A 136 -11.49 -9.18 5.54
C GLU A 136 -11.14 -8.60 4.16
N LEU A 137 -9.95 -8.02 4.00
CA LEU A 137 -9.51 -7.48 2.72
C LEU A 137 -9.45 -8.58 1.65
N ILE A 138 -8.88 -9.74 1.96
CA ILE A 138 -8.74 -10.84 1.00
C ILE A 138 -10.12 -11.40 0.61
N HIS A 139 -11.04 -11.50 1.57
CA HIS A 139 -12.41 -11.89 1.30
C HIS A 139 -13.08 -10.90 0.34
N TRP A 140 -12.94 -9.59 0.60
CA TRP A 140 -13.45 -8.55 -0.28
C TRP A 140 -12.83 -8.63 -1.69
N CYS A 141 -11.52 -8.87 -1.81
CA CYS A 141 -10.84 -9.06 -3.09
C CYS A 141 -11.42 -10.24 -3.89
N LYS A 142 -11.67 -11.39 -3.22
CA LYS A 142 -12.27 -12.58 -3.85
C LYS A 142 -13.66 -12.31 -4.41
N GLN A 143 -14.44 -11.43 -3.77
CA GLN A 143 -15.77 -11.03 -4.25
C GLN A 143 -15.72 -10.16 -5.51
N GLN A 144 -14.58 -9.55 -5.83
CA GLN A 144 -14.47 -8.72 -7.04
C GLN A 144 -14.34 -9.54 -8.33
N ALA A 145 -14.17 -10.86 -8.23
CA ALA A 145 -14.01 -11.79 -9.36
C ALA A 145 -12.87 -11.38 -10.32
N LYS A 146 -11.75 -10.92 -9.77
CA LYS A 146 -10.54 -10.51 -10.50
C LYS A 146 -9.45 -11.56 -10.30
N ASP A 147 -8.77 -11.95 -11.38
CA ASP A 147 -7.68 -12.92 -11.30
C ASP A 147 -6.42 -12.32 -10.68
N ARG A 148 -6.16 -11.04 -10.96
CA ARG A 148 -5.00 -10.26 -10.50
C ARG A 148 -5.46 -9.02 -9.73
N VAL A 149 -4.93 -8.86 -8.53
CA VAL A 149 -5.13 -7.68 -7.69
C VAL A 149 -3.77 -7.11 -7.32
N PHE A 150 -3.52 -5.87 -7.70
CA PHE A 150 -2.33 -5.12 -7.32
C PHE A 150 -2.60 -4.30 -6.07
N VAL A 151 -1.62 -4.25 -5.17
CA VAL A 151 -1.71 -3.55 -3.90
C VAL A 151 -0.52 -2.62 -3.73
N VAL A 152 -0.72 -1.30 -3.87
CA VAL A 152 0.35 -0.31 -3.67
C VAL A 152 0.39 0.12 -2.20
N THR A 153 1.47 -0.22 -1.52
CA THR A 153 1.59 -0.09 -0.05
C THR A 153 3.04 0.13 0.41
N HIS A 154 3.37 -0.27 1.64
CA HIS A 154 4.61 -0.02 2.37
C HIS A 154 5.28 -1.34 2.75
N ASP A 155 6.59 -1.33 2.91
CA ASP A 155 7.40 -2.52 3.23
C ASP A 155 6.85 -3.36 4.41
N GLY A 156 6.52 -2.74 5.53
CA GLY A 156 6.02 -3.45 6.71
C GLY A 156 4.63 -4.04 6.51
N THR A 157 3.77 -3.39 5.72
CA THR A 157 2.45 -3.93 5.36
C THR A 157 2.58 -5.13 4.43
N MET A 158 3.43 -5.03 3.40
CA MET A 158 3.74 -6.14 2.49
C MET A 158 4.24 -7.35 3.27
N THR A 159 5.15 -7.11 4.21
CA THR A 159 5.77 -8.15 5.02
C THR A 159 4.77 -8.76 5.99
N ALA A 160 3.89 -7.97 6.60
CA ALA A 160 2.83 -8.48 7.47
C ALA A 160 1.84 -9.37 6.71
N TYR A 161 1.35 -8.94 5.55
CA TYR A 161 0.48 -9.76 4.70
C TYR A 161 1.19 -11.05 4.26
N ARG A 162 2.45 -10.94 3.83
CA ARG A 162 3.25 -12.10 3.41
C ARG A 162 3.43 -13.12 4.54
N GLN A 163 3.82 -12.66 5.73
CA GLN A 163 3.99 -13.50 6.92
C GLN A 163 2.67 -14.21 7.27
N TRP A 164 1.55 -13.50 7.22
CA TRP A 164 0.24 -14.07 7.53
C TRP A 164 -0.22 -15.10 6.47
N ILE A 165 -0.06 -14.81 5.18
CA ILE A 165 -0.45 -15.72 4.08
C ILE A 165 0.46 -16.96 4.02
N GLU A 166 1.77 -16.79 4.12
CA GLU A 166 2.74 -17.89 3.99
C GLU A 166 2.93 -18.69 5.30
N GLY A 167 2.46 -18.16 6.44
CA GLY A 167 2.58 -18.82 7.74
C GLY A 167 4.02 -18.98 8.25
N ARG A 168 4.94 -18.09 7.82
CA ARG A 168 6.36 -18.12 8.22
C ARG A 168 6.84 -16.78 8.76
N ILE A 169 7.85 -16.84 9.61
CA ILE A 169 8.43 -15.65 10.25
C ILE A 169 9.31 -14.89 9.26
N LEU A 170 9.09 -13.57 9.17
CA LEU A 170 9.87 -12.64 8.36
C LEU A 170 10.55 -11.58 9.23
N THR A 171 11.55 -10.92 8.66
CA THR A 171 12.28 -9.84 9.30
C THR A 171 12.34 -8.61 8.39
N ARG A 172 13.01 -7.55 8.84
CA ARG A 172 13.25 -6.35 8.02
C ARG A 172 14.20 -6.60 6.85
N GLU A 173 14.97 -7.69 6.88
CA GLU A 173 15.83 -8.08 5.76
C GLU A 173 15.02 -8.56 4.55
N ASP A 174 13.75 -8.94 4.77
CA ASP A 174 12.81 -9.35 3.72
C ASP A 174 12.10 -8.17 3.05
N PHE A 175 12.39 -6.92 3.47
CA PHE A 175 11.70 -5.74 2.94
C PHE A 175 12.07 -5.50 1.46
N PRO A 176 11.06 -5.31 0.60
CA PRO A 176 11.30 -4.91 -0.78
C PRO A 176 11.84 -3.47 -0.82
N LYS A 177 12.68 -3.20 -1.81
CA LYS A 177 13.09 -1.83 -2.16
C LYS A 177 11.90 -1.05 -2.77
N GLU A 178 12.08 0.24 -2.98
CA GLU A 178 11.13 1.11 -3.70
C GLU A 178 10.72 0.45 -5.02
N THR A 179 9.41 0.46 -5.32
CA THR A 179 8.76 -0.29 -6.43
C THR A 179 9.07 -1.79 -6.53
N GLY A 180 9.76 -2.35 -5.54
CA GLY A 180 9.89 -3.78 -5.33
C GLY A 180 8.54 -4.41 -5.01
N TRP A 181 8.36 -5.66 -5.41
CA TRP A 181 7.08 -6.34 -5.35
C TRP A 181 7.19 -7.75 -4.77
N ILE A 182 6.08 -8.25 -4.26
CA ILE A 182 5.88 -9.65 -3.87
C ILE A 182 4.59 -10.16 -4.49
N ARG A 183 4.60 -11.41 -4.94
CA ARG A 183 3.42 -12.08 -5.51
C ARG A 183 2.99 -13.21 -4.59
N LEU A 184 1.72 -13.22 -4.22
CA LEU A 184 1.12 -14.21 -3.33
C LEU A 184 -0.13 -14.80 -3.98
N ARG A 185 -0.34 -16.10 -3.82
CA ARG A 185 -1.54 -16.80 -4.32
C ARG A 185 -2.49 -17.06 -3.17
N VAL A 186 -3.76 -16.67 -3.32
CA VAL A 186 -4.83 -16.77 -2.30
C VAL A 186 -6.15 -17.24 -2.87
#